data_AF-A0A6I5NWZ1-F1
#
_entry.id   AF-A0A6I5NWZ1-F1
#
_cell.length_a   1.000
_cell.length_b   1.000
_cell.length_c   1.000
_cell.angle_alpha   90.00
_cell.angle_beta   90.00
_cell.angle_gamma   90.00
#
_symmetry.space_group_name_H-M   'P 1'
#
loop_
_entity.id
_entity.type
_entity.pdbx_description
1 polymer ?
#
loop_
_entity_poly.entity_id
_entity_poly.type
_entity_poly.pdbx_seq_one_letter_code
_entity_poly.pdbx_strand_id
1 'polypeptide(L)'
;MERARVLLVGDTRQLSAVEAGNPFKSLQAGGMTTAYLETHRRQQSQALRSAVELVAQGQIGDGIQLLEKAECVKEVVEAEERSQQIAQDYLSLPDAEREKTLILAGTNQERLELTQKIRAGLQVAGDLGPDSFVLQSLRRKDLTTAQASYASAYLPGDLLVPVQDYRLQGLYRAEKYTVLTVDPDTNRLTLETPNGSVLAIDPAQCPRNTIYTTQSLSIAIGDKLRWTRNNRQANVRNGQTIVVTQIEPDGMAKVIDAEGKTRAVNLTGKQYLDYAWVSTTYSSQGKTANRVLALLGNTTHREAFYVAISRAKHELTLYTAGREELIQLARVSRAKENVSDYVPLFEQVKTNEQRQQYPQSISRIDARVLGDRIGDRVAEQLAATAGGNSSEHSASHTFGARRADLEGGFSDLTAALEQQLEPLSGAVAGYRERQELLEYTGDLAGAVQAVDCSLEQLAQSAQNRTRFAAAVDQFLRTFGQKTNPRRHLLGEATNDSLTPRERYLQLWRQYSQGLPSDSLELRVAQRALRDEVLPKEVTLMLVA
;
A
#
# COMPACT_ATOMS: atom_id res chain seq x y z
N MET A 1 5.46 35.08 1.81
CA MET A 1 4.13 34.42 1.83
C MET A 1 3.71 34.11 3.28
N GLU A 2 3.72 35.08 4.20
CA GLU A 2 3.57 34.75 5.64
C GLU A 2 2.13 34.44 6.10
N ARG A 3 1.13 34.45 5.20
CA ARG A 3 -0.27 34.10 5.51
C ARG A 3 -0.98 33.34 4.39
N ALA A 4 -0.24 32.57 3.59
CA ALA A 4 -0.87 31.76 2.54
C ALA A 4 -1.67 30.60 3.15
N ARG A 5 -2.95 30.50 2.82
CA ARG A 5 -3.77 29.31 3.12
C ARG A 5 -3.62 28.31 2.00
N VAL A 6 -3.26 27.07 2.33
CA VAL A 6 -3.16 25.96 1.37
C VAL A 6 -4.35 25.05 1.58
N LEU A 7 -5.12 24.81 0.52
CA LEU A 7 -6.20 23.81 0.49
C LEU A 7 -5.70 22.61 -0.30
N LEU A 8 -5.63 21.44 0.34
CA LEU A 8 -5.24 20.19 -0.32
C LEU A 8 -6.49 19.39 -0.66
N VAL A 9 -6.66 19.04 -1.93
CA VAL A 9 -7.77 18.23 -2.44
C VAL A 9 -7.19 17.00 -3.12
N GLY A 10 -7.66 15.82 -2.72
CA GLY A 10 -7.17 14.56 -3.25
C GLY A 10 -7.96 13.37 -2.70
N ASP A 11 -7.59 12.18 -3.15
CA ASP A 11 -8.21 10.92 -2.75
C ASP A 11 -7.09 9.93 -2.38
N THR A 12 -7.03 9.54 -1.10
CA THR A 12 -5.98 8.65 -0.57
C THR A 12 -6.10 7.21 -1.07
N ARG A 13 -7.23 6.86 -1.71
CA ARG A 13 -7.51 5.53 -2.27
C ARG A 13 -7.10 5.41 -3.75
N GLN A 14 -6.67 6.50 -4.37
CA GLN A 14 -6.18 6.49 -5.75
C GLN A 14 -4.67 6.23 -5.81
N LEU A 15 -4.14 6.16 -7.03
CA LEU A 15 -2.73 5.93 -7.30
C LEU A 15 -1.86 6.98 -6.58
N SER A 16 -0.82 6.50 -5.89
CA SER A 16 0.18 7.33 -5.24
C SER A 16 1.11 7.98 -6.26
N ALA A 17 1.74 9.10 -5.89
CA ALA A 17 2.70 9.76 -6.76
C ALA A 17 3.90 8.84 -7.10
N VAL A 18 4.38 8.89 -8.34
CA VAL A 18 5.49 8.05 -8.84
C VAL A 18 6.77 8.19 -8.00
N GLU A 19 7.05 9.36 -7.41
CA GLU A 19 8.29 9.59 -6.63
C GLU A 19 8.03 10.08 -5.20
N ALA A 20 7.07 10.98 -4.98
CA ALA A 20 6.99 11.80 -3.76
C ALA A 20 6.37 11.15 -2.50
N GLY A 21 6.37 9.81 -2.38
CA GLY A 21 5.69 9.13 -1.26
C GLY A 21 4.17 9.39 -1.24
N ASN A 22 3.59 9.50 -0.05
CA ASN A 22 2.16 9.78 0.14
C ASN A 22 1.92 10.88 1.21
N PRO A 23 2.34 12.14 0.94
CA PRO A 23 2.31 13.22 1.94
C PRO A 23 0.88 13.63 2.30
N PHE A 24 -0.07 13.53 1.37
CA PHE A 24 -1.48 13.84 1.64
C PHE A 24 -2.06 12.89 2.69
N LYS A 25 -1.78 11.58 2.57
CA LYS A 25 -2.15 10.58 3.57
C LYS A 25 -1.46 10.85 4.92
N SER A 26 -0.16 11.15 4.93
CA SER A 26 0.56 11.49 6.16
C SER A 26 0.02 12.72 6.86
N LEU A 27 -0.34 13.78 6.12
CA LEU A 27 -0.91 14.99 6.72
C LEU A 27 -2.26 14.71 7.38
N GLN A 28 -3.11 13.88 6.75
CA GLN A 28 -4.36 13.44 7.36
C GLN A 28 -4.11 12.61 8.63
N ALA A 29 -3.19 11.64 8.57
CA ALA A 29 -2.81 10.84 9.73
C ALA A 29 -2.20 11.69 10.87
N GLY A 30 -1.48 12.76 10.51
CA GLY A 30 -0.92 13.74 11.43
C GLY A 30 -1.93 14.76 11.99
N GLY A 31 -3.23 14.57 11.75
CA GLY A 31 -4.28 15.40 12.36
C GLY A 31 -4.65 16.68 11.59
N MET A 32 -4.27 16.79 10.31
CA MET A 32 -4.78 17.87 9.45
C MET A 32 -6.31 17.85 9.44
N THR A 33 -6.94 19.02 9.57
CA THR A 33 -8.41 19.11 9.48
C THR A 33 -8.89 18.62 8.11
N THR A 34 -9.73 17.60 8.11
CA THR A 34 -10.30 16.99 6.91
C THR A 34 -11.79 17.26 6.77
N ALA A 35 -12.26 17.26 5.53
CA ALA A 35 -13.67 17.18 5.18
C ALA A 35 -13.82 16.12 4.09
N TYR A 36 -14.85 15.28 4.19
CA TYR A 36 -15.07 14.16 3.28
C TYR A 36 -16.24 14.44 2.35
N LEU A 37 -16.07 14.07 1.07
CA LEU A 37 -17.15 14.01 0.09
C LEU A 37 -17.46 12.54 -0.17
N GLU A 38 -18.52 12.03 0.46
CA GLU A 38 -18.89 10.61 0.41
C GLU A 38 -19.82 10.28 -0.76
N THR A 39 -20.44 11.29 -1.38
CA THR A 39 -21.39 11.08 -2.48
C THR A 39 -20.70 10.96 -3.83
N HIS A 40 -20.75 9.78 -4.44
CA HIS A 40 -20.28 9.55 -5.80
C HIS A 40 -21.30 10.08 -6.83
N ARG A 41 -21.02 11.24 -7.43
CA ARG A 41 -21.91 11.88 -8.44
C ARG A 41 -21.55 11.57 -9.90
N ARG A 42 -20.43 10.90 -10.16
CA ARG A 42 -19.95 10.68 -11.53
C ARG A 42 -20.75 9.59 -12.24
N GLN A 43 -20.91 8.45 -11.59
CA GLN A 43 -21.60 7.28 -12.10
C GLN A 43 -23.10 7.57 -12.21
N GLN A 44 -23.67 7.30 -13.37
CA GLN A 44 -25.08 7.53 -13.68
C GLN A 44 -25.92 6.25 -13.54
N SER A 45 -25.32 5.09 -13.78
CA SER A 45 -25.97 3.79 -13.53
C SER A 45 -25.84 3.37 -12.07
N GLN A 46 -26.92 2.80 -11.52
CA GLN A 46 -26.98 2.40 -10.11
C GLN A 46 -26.00 1.25 -9.80
N ALA A 47 -25.87 0.28 -10.72
CA ALA A 47 -24.95 -0.84 -10.57
C ALA A 47 -23.49 -0.35 -10.49
N LEU A 48 -23.09 0.53 -11.42
CA LEU A 48 -21.73 1.07 -11.43
C LEU A 48 -21.44 1.93 -10.20
N ARG A 49 -22.40 2.77 -9.77
CA ARG A 49 -22.26 3.58 -8.56
C ARG A 49 -22.03 2.70 -7.33
N SER A 50 -22.89 1.70 -7.14
CA SER A 50 -22.83 0.78 -6.01
C SER A 50 -21.53 -0.04 -6.03
N ALA A 51 -21.07 -0.48 -7.21
CA ALA A 51 -19.81 -1.21 -7.34
C ALA A 51 -18.60 -0.33 -6.98
N VAL A 52 -18.57 0.92 -7.44
CA VAL A 52 -17.51 1.89 -7.10
C VAL A 52 -17.51 2.19 -5.60
N GLU A 53 -18.69 2.31 -4.97
CA GLU A 53 -18.84 2.52 -3.53
C GLU A 53 -18.29 1.34 -2.72
N LEU A 54 -18.66 0.10 -3.07
CA LEU A 54 -18.12 -1.12 -2.44
C LEU A 54 -16.59 -1.18 -2.54
N VAL A 55 -16.05 -0.91 -3.72
CA VAL A 55 -14.59 -0.90 -3.95
C VAL A 55 -13.91 0.21 -3.15
N ALA A 56 -14.52 1.40 -3.05
CA ALA A 56 -14.01 2.51 -2.24
C ALA A 56 -13.99 2.17 -0.74
N GLN A 57 -14.92 1.33 -0.28
CA GLN A 57 -14.98 0.84 1.10
C GLN A 57 -14.04 -0.35 1.37
N GLY A 58 -13.35 -0.86 0.35
CA GLY A 58 -12.44 -2.00 0.44
C GLY A 58 -13.12 -3.37 0.23
N GLN A 59 -14.42 -3.39 -0.06
CA GLN A 59 -15.18 -4.60 -0.39
C GLN A 59 -15.00 -4.97 -1.88
N ILE A 60 -13.75 -5.28 -2.25
CA ILE A 60 -13.35 -5.50 -3.65
C ILE A 60 -14.09 -6.68 -4.29
N GLY A 61 -14.27 -7.78 -3.55
CA GLY A 61 -14.95 -8.98 -4.04
C GLY A 61 -16.42 -8.71 -4.38
N ASP A 62 -17.14 -8.07 -3.46
CA ASP A 62 -18.55 -7.71 -3.64
C ASP A 62 -18.73 -6.73 -4.80
N GLY A 63 -17.81 -5.76 -4.93
CA GLY A 63 -17.80 -4.81 -6.04
C GLY A 63 -17.61 -5.48 -7.41
N ILE A 64 -16.65 -6.41 -7.52
CA ILE A 64 -16.42 -7.17 -8.75
C ILE A 64 -17.62 -8.06 -9.07
N GLN A 65 -18.19 -8.74 -8.07
CA GLN A 65 -19.38 -9.58 -8.26
C GLN A 65 -20.58 -8.76 -8.76
N LEU A 66 -20.73 -7.52 -8.30
CA LEU A 66 -21.79 -6.64 -8.79
C LEU A 66 -21.56 -6.20 -10.25
N LEU A 67 -20.31 -5.92 -10.63
CA LEU A 67 -19.95 -5.62 -12.01
C LEU A 67 -20.17 -6.81 -12.95
N GLU A 68 -19.87 -8.02 -12.47
CA GLU A 68 -20.15 -9.26 -13.19
C GLU A 68 -21.66 -9.44 -13.45
N LYS A 69 -22.49 -9.28 -12.41
CA LYS A 69 -23.96 -9.33 -12.55
C LYS A 69 -24.52 -8.26 -13.49
N ALA A 70 -23.78 -7.16 -13.67
CA ALA A 70 -24.11 -6.09 -14.60
C ALA A 70 -23.45 -6.26 -15.98
N GLU A 71 -22.91 -7.45 -16.30
CA GLU A 71 -22.27 -7.80 -17.57
C GLU A 71 -21.08 -6.88 -17.95
N CYS A 72 -20.47 -6.26 -16.94
CA CYS A 72 -19.34 -5.35 -17.11
C CYS A 72 -17.99 -6.07 -17.12
N VAL A 73 -17.94 -7.39 -16.95
CA VAL A 73 -16.70 -8.18 -16.86
C VAL A 73 -16.67 -9.21 -17.98
N LYS A 74 -15.61 -9.18 -18.79
CA LYS A 74 -15.30 -10.16 -19.85
C LYS A 74 -14.03 -10.91 -19.48
N GLU A 75 -14.14 -12.23 -19.37
CA GLU A 75 -13.00 -13.12 -19.12
C GLU A 75 -12.48 -13.68 -20.43
N VAL A 76 -11.19 -13.44 -20.70
CA VAL A 76 -10.47 -14.00 -21.85
C VAL A 76 -9.08 -14.37 -21.38
N VAL A 77 -8.78 -15.67 -21.33
CA VAL A 77 -7.53 -16.18 -20.75
C VAL A 77 -6.31 -15.69 -21.53
N GLU A 78 -6.35 -15.79 -22.85
CA GLU A 78 -5.23 -15.42 -23.71
C GLU A 78 -5.09 -13.89 -23.85
N ALA A 79 -3.90 -13.36 -23.56
CA ALA A 79 -3.64 -11.91 -23.57
C ALA A 79 -3.83 -11.28 -24.96
N GLU A 80 -3.43 -12.01 -26.01
CA GLU A 80 -3.53 -11.56 -27.39
C GLU A 80 -4.99 -11.48 -27.87
N GLU A 81 -5.79 -12.50 -27.54
CA GLU A 81 -7.21 -12.53 -27.82
C GLU A 81 -7.96 -11.46 -27.02
N ARG A 82 -7.61 -11.28 -25.74
CA ARG A 82 -8.21 -10.26 -24.88
C ARG A 82 -8.01 -8.87 -25.44
N SER A 83 -6.79 -8.53 -25.85
CA SER A 83 -6.48 -7.24 -26.45
C SER A 83 -7.12 -7.07 -27.83
N GLN A 84 -7.25 -8.16 -28.61
CA GLN A 84 -8.00 -8.15 -29.86
C GLN A 84 -9.49 -7.88 -29.64
N GLN A 85 -10.11 -8.50 -28.62
CA GLN A 85 -11.51 -8.29 -28.29
C GLN A 85 -11.79 -6.84 -27.87
N ILE A 86 -10.90 -6.22 -27.09
CA ILE A 86 -11.01 -4.78 -26.75
C ILE A 86 -11.01 -3.91 -28.01
N ALA A 87 -10.09 -4.18 -28.95
CA ALA A 87 -10.01 -3.43 -30.19
C ALA A 87 -11.29 -3.61 -31.03
N GLN A 88 -11.80 -4.84 -31.16
CA GLN A 88 -13.05 -5.14 -31.87
C GLN A 88 -14.27 -4.47 -31.22
N ASP A 89 -14.38 -4.55 -29.89
CA ASP A 89 -15.46 -3.90 -29.14
C ASP A 89 -15.42 -2.37 -29.28
N TYR A 90 -14.23 -1.77 -29.41
CA TYR A 90 -14.13 -0.33 -29.70
C TYR A 90 -14.50 -0.01 -31.15
N LEU A 91 -14.05 -0.81 -32.11
CA LEU A 91 -14.27 -0.59 -33.54
C LEU A 91 -15.74 -0.82 -33.95
N SER A 92 -16.46 -1.69 -33.23
CA SER A 92 -17.90 -1.93 -33.46
C SER A 92 -18.79 -0.77 -33.00
N LEU A 93 -18.25 0.15 -32.19
CA LEU A 93 -18.99 1.35 -31.77
C LEU A 93 -19.09 2.36 -32.92
N PRO A 94 -20.21 3.11 -33.01
CA PRO A 94 -20.33 4.28 -33.88
C PRO A 94 -19.30 5.36 -33.53
N ASP A 95 -18.89 6.17 -34.51
CA ASP A 95 -17.88 7.23 -34.37
C ASP A 95 -18.12 8.15 -33.17
N ALA A 96 -19.37 8.61 -33.01
CA ALA A 96 -19.77 9.50 -31.93
C ALA A 96 -19.65 8.87 -30.53
N GLU A 97 -19.71 7.54 -30.43
CA GLU A 97 -19.47 6.80 -29.18
C GLU A 97 -17.98 6.51 -28.98
N ARG A 98 -17.24 6.20 -30.06
CA ARG A 98 -15.78 6.03 -30.02
C ARG A 98 -15.09 7.26 -29.46
N GLU A 99 -15.51 8.46 -29.87
CA GLU A 99 -14.98 9.72 -29.32
C GLU A 99 -15.21 9.91 -27.82
N LYS A 100 -16.26 9.29 -27.27
CA LYS A 100 -16.63 9.39 -25.85
C LYS A 100 -16.16 8.19 -25.03
N THR A 101 -15.39 7.30 -25.66
CA THR A 101 -14.87 6.07 -25.07
C THR A 101 -13.41 6.24 -24.65
N LEU A 102 -13.09 5.84 -23.43
CA LEU A 102 -11.73 5.82 -22.91
C LEU A 102 -11.25 4.38 -22.78
N ILE A 103 -10.15 4.06 -23.44
CA ILE A 103 -9.51 2.74 -23.33
C ILE A 103 -8.35 2.84 -22.35
N LEU A 104 -8.33 1.92 -21.38
CA LEU A 104 -7.32 1.85 -20.32
C LEU A 104 -6.48 0.59 -20.45
N ALA A 105 -5.17 0.74 -20.27
CA ALA A 105 -4.22 -0.36 -20.14
C ALA A 105 -3.41 -0.23 -18.84
N GLY A 106 -2.87 -1.35 -18.35
CA GLY A 106 -2.01 -1.36 -17.17
C GLY A 106 -0.63 -0.81 -17.47
N THR A 107 -0.04 -1.21 -18.59
CA THR A 107 1.33 -0.85 -18.99
C THR A 107 1.40 -0.02 -20.27
N ASN A 108 2.55 0.61 -20.50
CA ASN A 108 2.82 1.31 -21.76
C ASN A 108 2.97 0.36 -22.95
N GLN A 109 3.40 -0.88 -22.72
CA GLN A 109 3.52 -1.89 -23.77
C GLN A 109 2.13 -2.31 -24.25
N GLU A 110 1.26 -2.75 -23.34
CA GLU A 110 -0.14 -3.10 -23.63
C GLU A 110 -0.88 -1.93 -24.31
N ARG A 111 -0.63 -0.70 -23.85
CA ARG A 111 -1.19 0.52 -24.46
C ARG A 111 -0.80 0.65 -25.93
N LEU A 112 0.47 0.41 -26.27
CA LEU A 112 0.97 0.51 -27.64
C LEU A 112 0.43 -0.62 -28.52
N GLU A 113 0.41 -1.85 -28.01
CA GLU A 113 -0.17 -3.02 -28.69
C GLU A 113 -1.65 -2.80 -29.03
N LEU A 114 -2.45 -2.39 -28.04
CA LEU A 114 -3.87 -2.04 -28.25
C LEU A 114 -4.02 -0.88 -29.25
N THR A 115 -3.16 0.14 -29.15
CA THR A 115 -3.18 1.26 -30.09
C THR A 115 -2.95 0.79 -31.52
N GLN A 116 -1.99 -0.12 -31.74
CA GLN A 116 -1.72 -0.68 -33.08
C GLN A 116 -2.92 -1.47 -33.63
N LYS A 117 -3.55 -2.32 -32.81
CA LYS A 117 -4.76 -3.07 -33.21
C LYS A 117 -5.91 -2.15 -33.61
N ILE A 118 -6.14 -1.10 -32.82
CA ILE A 118 -7.17 -0.10 -33.12
C ILE A 118 -6.84 0.66 -34.40
N ARG A 119 -5.59 1.13 -34.56
CA ARG A 119 -5.17 1.85 -35.78
C ARG A 119 -5.33 0.98 -37.02
N ALA A 120 -4.90 -0.28 -36.97
CA ALA A 120 -5.06 -1.23 -38.08
C ALA A 120 -6.55 -1.42 -38.44
N GLY A 121 -7.43 -1.59 -37.44
CA GLY A 121 -8.86 -1.69 -37.68
C GLY A 121 -9.49 -0.43 -38.28
N LEU A 122 -9.10 0.76 -37.80
CA LEU A 122 -9.58 2.03 -38.35
C LEU A 122 -9.07 2.26 -39.78
N GLN A 123 -7.85 1.80 -40.10
CA GLN A 123 -7.31 1.85 -41.47
C GLN A 123 -8.09 0.97 -42.43
N VAL A 124 -8.44 -0.25 -42.01
CA VAL A 124 -9.29 -1.16 -42.79
C VAL A 124 -10.69 -0.58 -43.00
N ALA A 125 -11.25 0.09 -41.98
CA ALA A 125 -12.54 0.76 -42.07
C ALA A 125 -12.53 2.04 -42.93
N GLY A 126 -11.35 2.61 -43.20
CA GLY A 126 -11.19 3.89 -43.90
C GLY A 126 -11.31 5.13 -43.02
N ASP A 127 -11.49 4.96 -41.71
CA ASP A 127 -11.59 6.05 -40.72
C ASP A 127 -10.22 6.65 -40.35
N LEU A 128 -9.15 5.91 -40.60
CA LEU A 128 -7.76 6.35 -40.44
C LEU A 128 -7.02 6.20 -41.77
N GLY A 129 -6.25 7.22 -42.17
CA GLY A 129 -5.43 7.15 -43.37
C GLY A 129 -4.30 6.13 -43.27
N PRO A 130 -3.61 5.84 -44.40
CA PRO A 130 -2.36 5.08 -44.34
C PRO A 130 -1.30 5.83 -43.55
N ASP A 131 -0.33 5.10 -43.01
CA ASP A 131 0.84 5.68 -42.37
C ASP A 131 1.61 6.55 -43.37
N SER A 132 1.75 7.84 -43.07
CA SER A 132 2.33 8.83 -43.99
C SER A 132 3.57 9.53 -43.44
N PHE A 133 3.88 9.38 -42.15
CA PHE A 133 5.06 9.98 -41.54
C PHE A 133 5.57 9.17 -40.35
N VAL A 134 6.89 9.09 -40.15
CA VAL A 134 7.49 8.42 -38.98
C VAL A 134 7.99 9.46 -37.98
N LEU A 135 7.22 9.65 -36.91
CA LEU A 135 7.52 10.56 -35.82
C LEU A 135 8.58 9.97 -34.88
N GLN A 136 9.62 10.74 -34.58
CA GLN A 136 10.60 10.40 -33.53
C GLN A 136 10.10 10.95 -32.19
N SER A 137 9.33 10.14 -31.47
CA SER A 137 8.71 10.49 -30.20
C SER A 137 9.69 10.34 -29.03
N LEU A 138 9.71 11.33 -28.13
CA LEU A 138 10.50 11.31 -26.91
C LEU A 138 9.69 10.73 -25.75
N ARG A 139 10.12 9.58 -25.25
CA ARG A 139 9.56 8.92 -24.08
C ARG A 139 10.48 9.12 -22.89
N ARG A 140 9.95 9.66 -21.79
CA ARG A 140 10.73 9.84 -20.56
C ARG A 140 11.14 8.48 -19.99
N LYS A 141 12.40 8.36 -19.58
CA LYS A 141 12.92 7.28 -18.77
C LYS A 141 12.70 7.66 -17.31
N ASP A 142 11.91 6.88 -16.58
CA ASP A 142 11.54 7.16 -15.19
C ASP A 142 12.69 6.78 -14.23
N LEU A 143 13.83 7.45 -14.39
CA LEU A 143 14.97 7.32 -13.49
C LEU A 143 14.79 8.22 -12.27
N THR A 144 15.03 7.67 -11.08
CA THR A 144 15.19 8.48 -9.87
C THR A 144 16.43 9.36 -9.97
N THR A 145 16.51 10.42 -9.16
CA THR A 145 17.71 11.28 -9.09
C THR A 145 18.98 10.49 -8.77
N ALA A 146 18.89 9.48 -7.90
CA ALA A 146 20.00 8.60 -7.57
C ALA A 146 20.39 7.67 -8.73
N GLN A 147 19.42 7.08 -9.44
CA GLN A 147 19.74 6.30 -10.64
C GLN A 147 20.37 7.18 -11.73
N ALA A 148 19.88 8.40 -11.90
CA ALA A 148 20.40 9.34 -12.88
C ALA A 148 21.85 9.79 -12.59
N SER A 149 22.41 9.58 -11.39
CA SER A 149 23.83 9.85 -11.11
C SER A 149 24.78 8.74 -11.57
N TYR A 150 24.28 7.58 -11.96
CA TYR A 150 25.10 6.45 -12.43
C TYR A 150 25.05 6.33 -13.94
N ALA A 151 26.21 6.28 -14.59
CA ALA A 151 26.36 6.12 -16.04
C ALA A 151 25.70 4.81 -16.53
N SER A 152 25.71 3.75 -15.71
CA SER A 152 25.04 2.47 -16.01
C SER A 152 23.52 2.59 -16.21
N ALA A 153 22.89 3.67 -15.74
CA ALA A 153 21.47 3.92 -15.97
C ALA A 153 21.15 4.46 -17.38
N TYR A 154 22.17 4.79 -18.18
CA TYR A 154 22.05 5.38 -19.51
C TYR A 154 22.38 4.35 -20.59
N LEU A 155 21.81 4.55 -21.77
CA LEU A 155 22.15 3.78 -22.97
C LEU A 155 22.58 4.74 -24.10
N PRO A 156 23.49 4.33 -24.99
CA PRO A 156 23.74 5.06 -26.24
C PRO A 156 22.44 5.34 -26.99
N GLY A 157 22.27 6.58 -27.46
CA GLY A 157 21.05 7.08 -28.09
C GLY A 157 20.04 7.74 -27.14
N ASP A 158 20.18 7.57 -25.82
CA ASP A 158 19.39 8.31 -24.84
C ASP A 158 19.58 9.82 -25.02
N LEU A 159 18.55 10.60 -24.67
CA LEU A 159 18.58 12.05 -24.72
C LEU A 159 18.53 12.63 -23.31
N LEU A 160 19.61 13.29 -22.91
CA LEU A 160 19.74 13.98 -21.65
C LEU A 160 19.28 15.43 -21.81
N VAL A 161 18.35 15.85 -20.94
CA VAL A 161 17.83 17.23 -20.91
C VAL A 161 17.96 17.81 -19.50
N PRO A 162 18.85 18.80 -19.27
CA PRO A 162 19.04 19.41 -17.96
C PRO A 162 17.82 20.18 -17.49
N VAL A 163 17.46 20.03 -16.20
CA VAL A 163 16.39 20.82 -15.57
C VAL A 163 16.89 22.22 -15.18
N GLN A 164 18.20 22.37 -15.01
CA GLN A 164 18.91 23.61 -14.66
C GLN A 164 20.23 23.71 -15.46
N ASP A 165 20.90 24.86 -15.40
CA ASP A 165 22.20 25.05 -16.05
C ASP A 165 23.33 24.40 -15.21
N TYR A 166 24.24 23.70 -15.88
CA TYR A 166 25.51 23.20 -15.34
C TYR A 166 26.66 23.77 -16.18
N ARG A 167 26.96 25.05 -15.96
CA ARG A 167 27.92 25.82 -16.78
C ARG A 167 29.33 25.23 -16.79
N LEU A 168 29.78 24.65 -15.67
CA LEU A 168 31.11 24.02 -15.56
C LEU A 168 31.23 22.78 -16.47
N GLN A 169 30.13 22.06 -16.65
CA GLN A 169 30.05 20.85 -17.48
C GLN A 169 29.57 21.14 -18.91
N GLY A 170 29.25 22.41 -19.22
CA GLY A 170 28.77 22.82 -20.54
C GLY A 170 27.33 22.38 -20.85
N LEU A 171 26.50 22.11 -19.84
CA LEU A 171 25.09 21.75 -20.02
C LEU A 171 24.17 22.93 -19.71
N TYR A 172 23.21 23.20 -20.58
CA TYR A 172 22.25 24.29 -20.42
C TYR A 172 20.83 23.77 -20.27
N ARG A 173 20.03 24.50 -19.49
CA ARG A 173 18.66 24.14 -19.17
C ARG A 173 17.83 23.94 -20.45
N ALA A 174 17.10 22.83 -20.48
CA ALA A 174 16.17 22.45 -21.54
C ALA A 174 16.79 22.16 -22.92
N GLU A 175 18.11 22.26 -23.07
CA GLU A 175 18.82 21.78 -24.25
C GLU A 175 18.85 20.25 -24.29
N LYS A 176 19.04 19.71 -25.49
CA LYS A 176 18.97 18.28 -25.79
C LYS A 176 20.38 17.77 -26.09
N TYR A 177 20.89 16.85 -25.29
CA TYR A 177 22.20 16.22 -25.49
C TYR A 177 22.01 14.72 -25.77
N THR A 178 22.59 14.21 -26.85
CA THR A 178 22.47 12.77 -27.20
C THR A 178 23.61 12.00 -26.56
N VAL A 179 23.32 10.92 -25.85
CA VAL A 179 24.34 10.02 -25.29
C VAL A 179 24.98 9.24 -26.44
N LEU A 180 26.28 9.41 -26.66
CA LEU A 180 27.05 8.67 -27.67
C LEU A 180 27.65 7.40 -27.08
N THR A 181 28.35 7.54 -25.96
CA THR A 181 28.98 6.41 -25.26
C THR A 181 28.76 6.50 -23.76
N VAL A 182 28.77 5.34 -23.12
CA VAL A 182 28.59 5.15 -21.69
C VAL A 182 29.78 4.34 -21.19
N ASP A 183 30.48 4.87 -20.19
CA ASP A 183 31.54 4.18 -19.47
C ASP A 183 31.11 4.01 -18.01
N PRO A 184 30.59 2.82 -17.63
CA PRO A 184 30.17 2.54 -16.26
C PRO A 184 31.33 2.48 -15.26
N ASP A 185 32.53 2.09 -15.69
CA ASP A 185 33.68 1.87 -14.81
C ASP A 185 34.22 3.20 -14.27
N THR A 186 34.25 4.23 -15.12
CA THR A 186 34.66 5.58 -14.74
C THR A 186 33.50 6.53 -14.44
N ASN A 187 32.26 6.03 -14.47
CA ASN A 187 31.01 6.79 -14.36
C ASN A 187 30.97 8.00 -15.33
N ARG A 188 31.33 7.79 -16.61
CA ARG A 188 31.37 8.88 -17.61
C ARG A 188 30.38 8.66 -18.74
N LEU A 189 29.79 9.78 -19.18
CA LEU A 189 28.96 9.87 -20.37
C LEU A 189 29.62 10.77 -21.40
N THR A 190 29.71 10.30 -22.63
CA THR A 190 30.08 11.14 -23.78
C THR A 190 28.81 11.57 -24.48
N LEU A 191 28.59 12.88 -24.57
CA LEU A 191 27.38 13.49 -25.11
C LEU A 191 27.68 14.30 -26.37
N GLU A 192 26.76 14.24 -27.33
CA GLU A 192 26.68 15.15 -28.46
C GLU A 192 25.83 16.37 -28.07
N THR A 193 26.35 17.57 -28.29
CA THR A 193 25.65 18.84 -28.06
C THR A 193 24.68 19.16 -29.20
N PRO A 194 23.72 20.07 -29.00
CA PRO A 194 22.85 20.55 -30.10
C PRO A 194 23.61 21.09 -31.31
N ASN A 195 24.85 21.56 -31.12
CA ASN A 195 25.71 22.11 -32.17
C ASN A 195 26.63 21.05 -32.81
N GLY A 196 26.48 19.77 -32.46
CA GLY A 196 27.28 18.65 -32.98
C GLY A 196 28.68 18.52 -32.36
N SER A 197 29.00 19.28 -31.32
CA SER A 197 30.24 19.09 -30.56
C SER A 197 30.10 17.94 -29.57
N VAL A 198 31.22 17.39 -29.11
CA VAL A 198 31.23 16.30 -28.13
C VAL A 198 31.73 16.81 -26.78
N LEU A 199 31.07 16.43 -25.69
CA LEU A 199 31.51 16.71 -24.32
C LEU A 199 31.43 15.45 -23.46
N ALA A 200 32.31 15.34 -22.46
CA ALA A 200 32.31 14.24 -21.51
C ALA A 200 31.92 14.76 -20.12
N ILE A 201 30.96 14.10 -19.47
CA ILE A 201 30.49 14.46 -18.12
C ILE A 201 30.47 13.25 -17.20
N ASP A 202 30.55 13.54 -15.90
CA ASP A 202 30.12 12.63 -14.85
C ASP A 202 28.66 12.96 -14.49
N PRO A 203 27.69 12.04 -14.71
CA PRO A 203 26.29 12.29 -14.41
C PRO A 203 26.04 12.58 -12.91
N ALA A 204 26.92 12.16 -12.00
CA ALA A 204 26.80 12.47 -10.57
C ALA A 204 26.95 13.98 -10.28
N GLN A 205 27.69 14.70 -11.13
CA GLN A 205 27.84 16.16 -11.03
C GLN A 205 26.62 16.92 -11.58
N CYS A 206 25.75 16.22 -12.32
CA CYS A 206 24.57 16.79 -12.96
C CYS A 206 23.28 16.03 -12.57
N PRO A 207 22.90 15.93 -11.29
CA PRO A 207 21.87 15.00 -10.83
C PRO A 207 20.44 15.35 -11.29
N ARG A 208 20.17 16.63 -11.57
CA ARG A 208 18.83 17.10 -12.00
C ARG A 208 18.70 17.13 -13.51
N ASN A 209 18.64 15.95 -14.11
CA ASN A 209 18.42 15.76 -15.53
C ASN A 209 17.13 14.99 -15.78
N THR A 210 16.52 15.21 -16.95
CA THR A 210 15.45 14.35 -17.46
C THR A 210 16.00 13.57 -18.64
N ILE A 211 15.85 12.25 -18.61
CA ILE A 211 16.34 11.34 -19.64
C ILE A 211 15.17 10.89 -20.50
N TYR A 212 15.37 10.84 -21.80
CA TYR A 212 14.39 10.33 -22.76
C TYR A 212 14.99 9.26 -23.64
N THR A 213 14.20 8.24 -23.96
CA THR A 213 14.46 7.34 -25.08
C THR A 213 13.69 7.85 -26.31
N THR A 214 14.20 7.55 -27.50
CA THR A 214 13.50 7.87 -28.75
C THR A 214 12.74 6.63 -29.22
N GLN A 215 11.46 6.80 -29.58
CA GLN A 215 10.62 5.75 -30.16
C GLN A 215 10.08 6.22 -31.51
N SER A 216 10.08 5.34 -32.51
CA SER A 216 9.50 5.62 -33.83
C SER A 216 8.01 5.31 -33.82
N LEU A 217 7.18 6.29 -34.15
CA LEU A 217 5.72 6.13 -34.26
C LEU A 217 5.28 6.47 -35.69
N SER A 218 4.62 5.55 -36.37
CA SER A 218 4.01 5.83 -37.66
C SER A 218 2.74 6.66 -37.47
N ILE A 219 2.63 7.80 -38.12
CA ILE A 219 1.50 8.72 -38.00
C ILE A 219 0.72 8.73 -39.31
N ALA A 220 -0.59 8.69 -39.19
CA ALA A 220 -1.56 8.79 -40.26
C ALA A 220 -2.45 10.02 -40.09
N ILE A 221 -3.07 10.45 -41.19
CA ILE A 221 -4.16 11.43 -41.12
C ILE A 221 -5.34 10.80 -40.37
N GLY A 222 -5.86 11.50 -39.37
CA GLY A 222 -6.88 11.04 -38.42
C GLY A 222 -6.31 10.60 -37.06
N ASP A 223 -4.98 10.48 -36.91
CA ASP A 223 -4.39 10.02 -35.65
C ASP A 223 -4.65 10.99 -34.49
N LYS A 224 -5.00 10.42 -33.34
CA LYS A 224 -5.08 11.13 -32.06
C LYS A 224 -3.73 11.08 -31.36
N LEU A 225 -3.14 12.25 -31.12
CA LEU A 225 -1.85 12.41 -30.43
C LEU A 225 -2.03 13.19 -29.12
N ARG A 226 -1.08 13.01 -28.19
CA ARG A 226 -0.99 13.77 -26.94
C ARG A 226 0.40 14.36 -26.77
N TRP A 227 0.45 15.55 -26.18
CA TRP A 227 1.69 16.14 -25.72
C TRP A 227 2.20 15.43 -24.46
N THR A 228 3.48 15.07 -24.42
CA THR A 228 4.10 14.39 -23.27
C THR A 228 4.86 15.33 -22.35
N ARG A 229 4.97 16.61 -22.72
CA ARG A 229 5.69 17.64 -21.96
C ARG A 229 4.98 18.99 -22.04
N ASN A 230 5.02 19.75 -20.94
CA ASN A 230 4.55 21.13 -20.91
C ASN A 230 5.49 22.04 -21.73
N ASN A 231 4.91 22.90 -22.55
CA ASN A 231 5.62 24.00 -23.21
C ASN A 231 4.85 25.31 -23.02
N ARG A 232 5.33 26.16 -22.11
CA ARG A 232 4.67 27.43 -21.77
C ARG A 232 4.68 28.43 -22.90
N GLN A 233 5.76 28.49 -23.69
CA GLN A 233 5.88 29.43 -24.82
C GLN A 233 4.85 29.10 -25.91
N ALA A 234 4.62 27.81 -26.17
CA ALA A 234 3.63 27.35 -27.13
C ALA A 234 2.20 27.21 -26.56
N ASN A 235 1.99 27.56 -25.28
CA ASN A 235 0.75 27.30 -24.54
C ASN A 235 0.22 25.86 -24.69
N VAL A 236 1.14 24.89 -24.55
CA VAL A 236 0.88 23.46 -24.65
C VAL A 236 1.02 22.81 -23.27
N ARG A 237 0.04 22.00 -22.89
CA ARG A 237 0.02 21.27 -21.62
C ARG A 237 0.25 19.77 -21.85
N ASN A 238 0.99 19.14 -20.93
CA ASN A 238 1.14 17.69 -20.89
C ASN A 238 -0.23 17.03 -20.77
N GLY A 239 -0.48 16.02 -21.60
CA GLY A 239 -1.75 15.30 -21.69
C GLY A 239 -2.79 15.95 -22.60
N GLN A 240 -2.56 17.17 -23.09
CA GLN A 240 -3.43 17.80 -24.08
C GLN A 240 -3.40 16.99 -25.38
N THR A 241 -4.58 16.71 -25.94
CA THR A 241 -4.76 15.91 -27.15
C THR A 241 -4.95 16.78 -28.38
N ILE A 242 -4.49 16.27 -29.52
CA ILE A 242 -4.64 16.85 -30.85
C ILE A 242 -4.99 15.75 -31.85
N VAL A 243 -5.72 16.08 -32.90
CA VAL A 243 -6.06 15.18 -34.01
C VAL A 243 -5.37 15.66 -35.27
N VAL A 244 -4.67 14.77 -35.96
CA VAL A 244 -3.97 15.11 -37.20
C VAL A 244 -4.98 15.15 -38.36
N THR A 245 -5.09 16.29 -39.05
CA THR A 245 -6.00 16.45 -40.20
C THR A 245 -5.27 16.43 -41.53
N GLN A 246 -3.98 16.76 -41.55
CA GLN A 246 -3.17 16.77 -42.75
C GLN A 246 -1.69 16.66 -42.36
N ILE A 247 -0.89 16.01 -43.19
CA ILE A 247 0.56 15.92 -43.06
C ILE A 247 1.17 16.31 -44.41
N GLU A 248 2.04 17.30 -44.39
CA GLU A 248 2.80 17.75 -45.56
C GLU A 248 4.10 16.93 -45.71
N PRO A 249 4.67 16.82 -46.92
CA PRO A 249 5.90 16.04 -47.16
C PRO A 249 7.13 16.52 -46.38
N ASP A 250 7.14 17.78 -45.96
CA ASP A 250 8.20 18.38 -45.15
C ASP A 250 8.07 18.05 -43.65
N GLY A 251 7.02 17.32 -43.26
CA GLY A 251 6.72 16.95 -41.88
C GLY A 251 5.92 17.99 -41.10
N MET A 252 5.42 19.05 -41.74
CA MET A 252 4.46 19.96 -41.13
C MET A 252 3.07 19.33 -41.13
N ALA A 253 2.45 19.25 -39.95
CA ALA A 253 1.11 18.71 -39.78
C ALA A 253 0.12 19.80 -39.37
N LYS A 254 -1.06 19.76 -39.98
CA LYS A 254 -2.22 20.52 -39.52
C LYS A 254 -2.98 19.66 -38.52
N VAL A 255 -3.24 20.20 -37.34
CA VAL A 255 -3.90 19.48 -36.24
C VAL A 255 -5.05 20.29 -35.67
N ILE A 256 -6.05 19.61 -35.13
CA ILE A 256 -7.16 20.21 -34.37
C ILE A 256 -7.00 19.84 -32.90
N ASP A 257 -7.02 20.83 -32.00
CA ASP A 257 -7.00 20.58 -30.55
C ASP A 257 -8.40 20.26 -30.00
N ALA A 258 -8.49 19.88 -28.72
CA ALA A 258 -9.75 19.55 -28.07
C ALA A 258 -10.77 20.71 -28.02
N GLU A 259 -10.34 21.94 -28.28
CA GLU A 259 -11.21 23.14 -28.34
C GLU A 259 -11.69 23.41 -29.78
N GLY A 260 -11.33 22.55 -30.74
CA GLY A 260 -11.66 22.71 -32.16
C GLY A 260 -10.74 23.68 -32.90
N LYS A 261 -9.67 24.18 -32.26
CA LYS A 261 -8.77 25.14 -32.88
C LYS A 261 -7.72 24.43 -33.72
N THR A 262 -7.57 24.90 -34.95
CA THR A 262 -6.54 24.44 -35.88
C THR A 262 -5.18 25.02 -35.52
N ARG A 263 -4.13 24.19 -35.55
CA ARG A 263 -2.73 24.60 -35.34
C ARG A 263 -1.82 23.87 -36.33
N ALA A 264 -0.67 24.49 -36.66
CA ALA A 264 0.41 23.83 -37.38
C ALA A 264 1.43 23.29 -36.37
N VAL A 265 1.87 22.05 -36.56
CA VAL A 265 2.83 21.36 -35.70
C VAL A 265 3.89 20.70 -36.57
N ASN A 266 5.16 20.97 -36.28
CA ASN A 266 6.26 20.30 -36.96
C ASN A 266 6.51 18.91 -36.32
N LEU A 267 6.37 17.85 -37.12
CA LEU A 267 6.60 16.46 -36.68
C LEU A 267 8.05 15.99 -36.87
N THR A 268 8.89 16.77 -37.55
CA THR A 268 10.30 16.43 -37.80
C THR A 268 11.15 16.49 -36.53
N GLY A 269 12.23 15.71 -36.51
CA GLY A 269 13.13 15.62 -35.36
C GLY A 269 12.49 14.96 -34.13
N LYS A 270 13.18 15.07 -32.98
CA LYS A 270 12.76 14.44 -31.72
C LYS A 270 11.68 15.26 -30.99
N GLN A 271 10.43 14.80 -31.00
CA GLN A 271 9.24 15.52 -30.55
C GLN A 271 8.64 14.96 -29.25
N TYR A 272 8.01 15.82 -28.44
CA TYR A 272 7.29 15.45 -27.20
C TYR A 272 5.83 15.07 -27.47
N LEU A 273 5.61 14.15 -28.40
CA LEU A 273 4.31 13.68 -28.84
C LEU A 273 4.22 12.16 -28.74
N ASP A 274 3.05 11.62 -28.47
CA ASP A 274 2.78 10.18 -28.38
C ASP A 274 1.32 9.92 -28.77
N TYR A 275 0.93 8.67 -29.04
CA TYR A 275 -0.47 8.34 -29.33
C TYR A 275 -1.39 8.64 -28.15
N ALA A 276 -2.65 8.97 -28.47
CA ALA A 276 -3.72 9.26 -27.53
C ALA A 276 -4.96 8.36 -27.68
N TRP A 277 -4.84 7.25 -28.42
CA TRP A 277 -5.92 6.26 -28.58
C TRP A 277 -6.21 5.50 -27.29
N VAL A 278 -5.15 5.03 -26.62
CA VAL A 278 -5.23 4.28 -25.34
C VAL A 278 -4.45 5.04 -24.27
N SER A 279 -4.98 5.10 -23.05
CA SER A 279 -4.31 5.69 -21.88
C SER A 279 -3.87 4.60 -20.91
N THR A 280 -2.75 4.79 -20.22
CA THR A 280 -2.47 3.98 -19.03
C THR A 280 -3.42 4.37 -17.90
N THR A 281 -3.76 3.44 -17.00
CA THR A 281 -4.60 3.72 -15.82
C THR A 281 -4.05 4.84 -14.95
N TYR A 282 -2.72 4.95 -14.84
CA TYR A 282 -2.07 6.07 -14.14
C TYR A 282 -2.32 7.42 -14.83
N SER A 283 -2.13 7.49 -16.16
CA SER A 283 -2.34 8.73 -16.93
C SER A 283 -3.81 9.14 -17.08
N SER A 284 -4.74 8.25 -16.75
CA SER A 284 -6.18 8.54 -16.78
C SER A 284 -6.73 9.09 -15.47
N GLN A 285 -5.91 9.16 -14.41
CA GLN A 285 -6.35 9.72 -13.14
C GLN A 285 -6.88 11.16 -13.32
N GLY A 286 -8.07 11.42 -12.77
CA GLY A 286 -8.79 12.68 -12.95
C GLY A 286 -9.61 12.79 -14.24
N LYS A 287 -9.37 11.94 -15.25
CA LYS A 287 -10.22 11.88 -16.45
C LYS A 287 -11.59 11.30 -16.14
N THR A 288 -12.55 11.57 -17.01
CA THR A 288 -13.90 11.00 -16.98
C THR A 288 -14.35 10.76 -18.42
N ALA A 289 -14.97 9.62 -18.69
CA ALA A 289 -15.50 9.26 -20.01
C ALA A 289 -16.91 8.67 -19.89
N ASN A 290 -17.66 8.67 -20.98
CA ASN A 290 -19.00 8.08 -20.96
C ASN A 290 -18.91 6.56 -20.89
N ARG A 291 -18.05 5.99 -21.74
CA ARG A 291 -17.72 4.56 -21.79
C ARG A 291 -16.25 4.36 -21.43
N VAL A 292 -15.95 3.31 -20.68
CA VAL A 292 -14.57 2.88 -20.40
C VAL A 292 -14.40 1.41 -20.77
N LEU A 293 -13.36 1.12 -21.54
CA LEU A 293 -12.89 -0.24 -21.81
C LEU A 293 -11.54 -0.41 -21.11
N ALA A 294 -11.43 -1.29 -20.11
CA ALA A 294 -10.23 -1.41 -19.30
C ALA A 294 -9.63 -2.82 -19.36
N LEU A 295 -8.39 -2.89 -19.86
CA LEU A 295 -7.56 -4.07 -19.77
C LEU A 295 -6.97 -4.18 -18.37
N LEU A 296 -7.31 -5.25 -17.65
CA LEU A 296 -6.82 -5.55 -16.32
C LEU A 296 -6.03 -6.86 -16.34
N GLY A 297 -4.81 -6.82 -15.82
CA GLY A 297 -3.91 -7.97 -15.70
C GLY A 297 -2.96 -7.81 -14.52
N ASN A 298 -1.76 -8.38 -14.61
CA ASN A 298 -0.83 -8.57 -13.48
C ASN A 298 -0.32 -7.27 -12.84
N THR A 299 -0.45 -6.14 -13.53
CA THR A 299 -0.09 -4.81 -12.97
C THR A 299 -1.24 -4.14 -12.20
N THR A 300 -2.42 -4.76 -12.22
CA THR A 300 -3.59 -4.32 -11.46
C THR A 300 -3.33 -4.53 -9.98
N HIS A 301 -3.62 -3.49 -9.22
CA HIS A 301 -3.62 -3.45 -7.77
C HIS A 301 -4.81 -2.60 -7.34
N ARG A 302 -5.14 -2.59 -6.04
CA ARG A 302 -6.34 -1.94 -5.50
C ARG A 302 -6.55 -0.52 -6.02
N GLU A 303 -5.52 0.32 -5.96
CA GLU A 303 -5.60 1.72 -6.36
C GLU A 303 -5.78 1.87 -7.89
N ALA A 304 -5.10 1.06 -8.71
CA ALA A 304 -5.29 1.04 -10.16
C ALA A 304 -6.70 0.55 -10.55
N PHE A 305 -7.18 -0.50 -9.90
CA PHE A 305 -8.53 -1.04 -10.12
C PHE A 305 -9.59 0.02 -9.81
N TYR A 306 -9.50 0.65 -8.64
CA TYR A 306 -10.40 1.73 -8.24
C TYR A 306 -10.35 2.93 -9.22
N VAL A 307 -9.16 3.33 -9.67
CA VAL A 307 -9.02 4.37 -10.69
C VAL A 307 -9.73 3.96 -11.98
N ALA A 308 -9.51 2.74 -12.48
CA ALA A 308 -10.10 2.26 -13.73
C ALA A 308 -11.63 2.28 -13.71
N ILE A 309 -12.26 1.66 -12.71
CA ILE A 309 -13.73 1.58 -12.62
C ILE A 309 -14.37 2.95 -12.38
N SER A 310 -13.69 3.84 -11.66
CA SER A 310 -14.22 5.16 -11.33
C SER A 310 -14.16 6.15 -12.48
N ARG A 311 -13.54 5.83 -13.64
CA ARG A 311 -13.47 6.72 -14.80
C ARG A 311 -14.78 6.80 -15.60
N ALA A 312 -15.59 5.74 -15.56
CA ALA A 312 -16.82 5.63 -16.35
C ALA A 312 -17.98 6.42 -15.75
N LYS A 313 -18.75 7.10 -16.61
CA LYS A 313 -20.04 7.71 -16.24
C LYS A 313 -21.20 6.75 -16.45
N HIS A 314 -21.28 6.09 -17.60
CA HIS A 314 -22.43 5.30 -18.01
C HIS A 314 -22.08 3.82 -18.15
N GLU A 315 -21.04 3.51 -18.91
CA GLU A 315 -20.73 2.15 -19.33
C GLU A 315 -19.28 1.79 -19.03
N LEU A 316 -19.07 0.58 -18.53
CA LEU A 316 -17.76 0.04 -18.16
C LEU A 316 -17.67 -1.40 -18.65
N THR A 317 -16.57 -1.72 -19.32
CA THR A 317 -16.22 -3.10 -19.66
C THR A 317 -14.81 -3.37 -19.18
N LEU A 318 -14.66 -4.38 -18.34
CA LEU A 318 -13.40 -4.87 -17.78
C LEU A 318 -13.01 -6.14 -18.51
N TYR A 319 -11.77 -6.20 -18.97
CA TYR A 319 -11.23 -7.36 -19.66
C TYR A 319 -10.13 -7.95 -18.79
N THR A 320 -10.27 -9.22 -18.42
CA THR A 320 -9.33 -9.89 -17.51
C THR A 320 -9.12 -11.35 -17.87
N ALA A 321 -8.08 -11.98 -17.33
CA ALA A 321 -7.78 -13.40 -17.54
C ALA A 321 -8.81 -14.28 -16.83
N GLY A 322 -9.22 -13.86 -15.64
CA GLY A 322 -10.24 -14.52 -14.84
C GLY A 322 -10.61 -13.68 -13.62
N ARG A 323 -11.86 -13.81 -13.16
CA ARG A 323 -12.39 -13.03 -12.03
C ARG A 323 -11.63 -13.27 -10.74
N GLU A 324 -11.31 -14.52 -10.42
CA GLU A 324 -10.67 -14.86 -9.14
C GLU A 324 -9.28 -14.21 -9.03
N GLU A 325 -8.49 -14.29 -10.10
CA GLU A 325 -7.19 -13.63 -10.19
C GLU A 325 -7.35 -12.10 -10.06
N LEU A 326 -8.34 -11.51 -10.75
CA LEU A 326 -8.62 -10.08 -10.64
C LEU A 326 -8.96 -9.66 -9.21
N ILE A 327 -9.76 -10.44 -8.48
CA ILE A 327 -10.08 -10.18 -7.07
C ILE A 327 -8.81 -10.20 -6.22
N GLN A 328 -7.93 -11.19 -6.41
CA GLN A 328 -6.68 -11.28 -5.64
C GLN A 328 -5.77 -10.08 -5.93
N LEU A 329 -5.57 -9.75 -7.20
CA LEU A 329 -4.79 -8.59 -7.62
C LEU A 329 -5.35 -7.28 -7.05
N ALA A 330 -6.66 -7.07 -7.16
CA ALA A 330 -7.33 -5.85 -6.71
C ALA A 330 -7.46 -5.73 -5.17
N ARG A 331 -7.20 -6.80 -4.41
CA ARG A 331 -7.09 -6.73 -2.93
C ARG A 331 -5.74 -6.22 -2.46
N VAL A 332 -4.68 -6.45 -3.24
CA VAL A 332 -3.32 -6.01 -2.89
C VAL A 332 -3.20 -4.51 -3.12
N SER A 333 -2.84 -3.77 -2.08
CA SER A 333 -2.50 -2.35 -2.19
C SER A 333 -1.03 -2.21 -2.59
N ARG A 334 -0.77 -1.25 -3.49
CA ARG A 334 0.60 -0.76 -3.75
C ARG A 334 0.72 0.73 -3.41
N ALA A 335 -0.14 1.21 -2.52
CA ALA A 335 -0.04 2.56 -2.01
C ALA A 335 1.31 2.72 -1.32
N LYS A 336 1.98 3.84 -1.60
CA LYS A 336 3.26 4.12 -0.95
C LYS A 336 3.05 4.37 0.53
N GLU A 337 3.94 3.81 1.31
CA GLU A 337 4.08 4.07 2.74
C GLU A 337 5.11 5.16 2.96
N ASN A 338 4.93 5.94 4.01
CA ASN A 338 5.86 6.99 4.37
C ASN A 338 6.75 6.53 5.51
N VAL A 339 7.97 7.05 5.58
CA VAL A 339 8.89 6.78 6.70
C VAL A 339 8.25 7.14 8.05
N SER A 340 7.40 8.17 8.09
CA SER A 340 6.61 8.55 9.27
C SER A 340 5.76 7.42 9.82
N ASP A 341 5.24 6.55 8.94
CA ASP A 341 4.36 5.44 9.32
C ASP A 341 5.13 4.37 10.11
N TYR A 342 6.46 4.37 9.99
CA TYR A 342 7.39 3.48 10.67
C TYR A 342 8.08 4.11 11.90
N VAL A 343 7.96 5.42 12.12
CA VAL A 343 8.59 6.09 13.28
C VAL A 343 8.16 5.45 14.62
N PRO A 344 6.88 5.07 14.84
CA PRO A 344 6.48 4.38 16.06
C PRO A 344 7.22 3.04 16.26
N LEU A 345 7.52 2.32 15.17
CA LEU A 345 8.32 1.08 15.20
C LEU A 345 9.78 1.38 15.58
N PHE A 346 10.38 2.43 15.03
CA PHE A 346 11.74 2.85 15.41
C PHE A 346 11.84 3.29 16.87
N GLU A 347 10.83 3.99 17.39
CA GLU A 347 10.77 4.38 18.79
C GLU A 347 10.63 3.16 19.71
N GLN A 348 9.81 2.17 19.33
CA GLN A 348 9.70 0.91 20.07
C GLN A 348 11.02 0.13 20.10
N VAL A 349 11.73 0.05 18.97
CA VAL A 349 13.05 -0.62 18.89
C VAL A 349 14.09 0.10 19.76
N LYS A 350 14.18 1.44 19.67
CA LYS A 350 15.09 2.24 20.52
C LYS A 350 14.77 2.10 22.01
N THR A 351 13.49 2.02 22.37
CA THR A 351 13.07 1.83 23.77
C THR A 351 13.52 0.46 24.29
N ASN A 352 13.52 -0.57 23.42
CA ASN A 352 14.03 -1.90 23.76
C ASN A 352 15.56 -1.96 23.82
N GLU A 353 16.28 -1.26 22.92
CA GLU A 353 17.74 -1.12 22.99
C GLU A 353 18.18 -0.34 24.24
N GLN A 354 17.46 0.72 24.62
CA GLN A 354 17.75 1.45 25.86
C GLN A 354 17.44 0.64 27.13
N ARG A 355 16.51 -0.33 27.05
CA ARG A 355 16.28 -1.31 28.12
C ARG A 355 17.37 -2.38 28.20
N GLN A 356 18.18 -2.56 27.15
CA GLN A 356 19.40 -3.38 27.17
C GLN A 356 20.64 -2.57 27.59
N GLN A 357 20.50 -1.66 28.57
CA GLN A 357 21.66 -1.22 29.33
C GLN A 357 22.12 -2.39 30.21
N TYR A 358 23.30 -2.93 29.88
CA TYR A 358 24.05 -3.95 30.61
C TYR A 358 23.80 -3.88 32.14
N PRO A 359 23.35 -4.96 32.79
CA PRO A 359 23.29 -4.99 34.24
C PRO A 359 24.72 -4.80 34.78
N GLN A 360 24.85 -3.86 35.72
CA GLN A 360 26.08 -3.59 36.43
C GLN A 360 26.69 -4.89 36.97
N SER A 361 28.02 -4.99 36.81
CA SER A 361 28.92 -6.06 37.27
C SER A 361 28.31 -6.98 38.33
N ILE A 362 27.89 -8.18 37.91
CA ILE A 362 27.54 -9.26 38.83
C ILE A 362 28.85 -9.74 39.48
N SER A 363 28.96 -9.54 40.79
CA SER A 363 30.00 -10.10 41.66
C SER A 363 30.21 -11.57 41.35
N ARG A 364 31.47 -11.99 41.10
CA ARG A 364 31.87 -13.38 40.87
C ARG A 364 31.20 -14.29 41.90
N ILE A 365 30.30 -15.16 41.44
CA ILE A 365 29.66 -16.19 42.27
C ILE A 365 30.73 -17.21 42.66
N ASP A 366 30.92 -17.41 43.96
CA ASP A 366 31.91 -18.33 44.53
C ASP A 366 31.51 -19.78 44.25
N ALA A 367 32.35 -20.49 43.49
CA ALA A 367 32.04 -21.83 42.96
C ALA A 367 31.78 -22.88 44.06
N ARG A 368 32.23 -22.63 45.30
CA ARG A 368 31.91 -23.48 46.46
C ARG A 368 30.43 -23.42 46.85
N VAL A 369 29.82 -22.23 46.83
CA VAL A 369 28.40 -22.04 47.20
C VAL A 369 27.46 -22.66 46.18
N LEU A 370 27.87 -22.67 44.90
CA LEU A 370 27.13 -23.34 43.84
C LEU A 370 27.28 -24.87 43.94
N GLY A 371 28.48 -25.36 44.28
CA GLY A 371 28.75 -26.78 44.50
C GLY A 371 27.94 -27.38 45.65
N ASP A 372 27.85 -26.68 46.78
CA ASP A 372 27.10 -27.15 47.95
C ASP A 372 25.58 -27.25 47.65
N ARG A 373 25.01 -26.26 46.95
CA ARG A 373 23.59 -26.27 46.57
C ARG A 373 23.23 -27.33 45.53
N ILE A 374 24.17 -27.70 44.66
CA ILE A 374 23.98 -28.78 43.69
C ILE A 374 24.11 -30.14 44.41
N GLY A 375 25.04 -30.26 45.36
CA GLY A 375 25.17 -31.44 46.22
C GLY A 375 23.91 -31.74 47.03
N ASP A 376 23.33 -30.73 47.67
CA ASP A 376 22.09 -30.86 48.46
C ASP A 376 20.89 -31.31 47.61
N ARG A 377 20.75 -30.75 46.40
CA ARG A 377 19.67 -31.14 45.47
C ARG A 377 19.82 -32.55 44.91
N VAL A 378 21.05 -32.99 44.66
CA VAL A 378 21.32 -34.36 44.18
C VAL A 378 21.09 -35.39 45.29
N ALA A 379 21.40 -35.05 46.55
CA ALA A 379 21.09 -35.88 47.71
C ALA A 379 19.57 -35.99 47.96
N GLU A 380 18.81 -34.90 47.82
CA GLU A 380 17.33 -34.91 47.90
C GLU A 380 16.68 -35.77 46.82
N GLN A 381 17.18 -35.73 45.58
CA GLN A 381 16.63 -36.54 44.49
C GLN A 381 17.02 -38.02 44.54
N LEU A 382 18.18 -38.35 45.12
CA LEU A 382 18.58 -39.74 45.36
C LEU A 382 17.84 -40.36 46.56
N ALA A 383 17.51 -39.56 47.58
CA ALA A 383 16.62 -39.99 48.68
C ALA A 383 15.18 -40.22 48.20
N ALA A 384 14.71 -39.42 47.24
CA ALA A 384 13.36 -39.54 46.66
C ALA A 384 13.18 -40.73 45.70
N THR A 385 14.27 -41.29 45.15
CA THR A 385 14.22 -42.39 44.16
C THR A 385 14.49 -43.78 44.75
N ALA A 386 14.99 -43.88 45.99
CA ALA A 386 15.31 -45.15 46.65
C ALA A 386 14.23 -45.69 47.62
N GLY A 387 13.06 -45.05 47.73
CA GLY A 387 12.05 -45.37 48.76
C GLY A 387 10.68 -45.78 48.22
N GLY A 388 10.58 -46.87 47.47
CA GLY A 388 9.29 -47.52 47.17
C GLY A 388 8.84 -48.46 48.30
N ASN A 389 7.66 -48.18 48.87
CA ASN A 389 6.78 -48.99 49.74
C ASN A 389 7.07 -49.09 51.26
N SER A 390 6.18 -48.49 52.07
CA SER A 390 5.37 -49.21 53.09
C SER A 390 4.38 -48.28 53.82
N SER A 391 3.10 -48.66 53.74
CA SER A 391 2.00 -48.62 54.72
C SER A 391 2.02 -47.66 55.94
N GLU A 392 0.88 -46.98 56.18
CA GLU A 392 -0.04 -47.13 57.34
C GLU A 392 -0.73 -45.82 57.79
N HIS A 393 -2.07 -45.92 57.98
CA HIS A 393 -2.92 -45.25 58.99
C HIS A 393 -3.03 -43.71 58.98
N SER A 394 -4.12 -43.04 59.39
CA SER A 394 -5.54 -43.28 59.67
C SER A 394 -6.09 -41.90 60.11
N ALA A 395 -7.34 -41.57 59.74
CA ALA A 395 -8.25 -40.63 60.45
C ALA A 395 -7.82 -39.14 60.59
N SER A 396 -8.66 -38.09 60.63
CA SER A 396 -10.11 -37.93 60.65
C SER A 396 -10.51 -36.43 60.61
N HIS A 397 -11.78 -36.19 60.23
CA HIS A 397 -12.74 -35.17 60.75
C HIS A 397 -12.82 -33.70 60.25
N THR A 398 -13.90 -33.43 59.47
CA THR A 398 -15.03 -32.44 59.62
C THR A 398 -14.77 -30.92 59.73
N PHE A 399 -15.63 -29.96 59.33
CA PHE A 399 -17.01 -29.75 58.81
C PHE A 399 -16.96 -28.33 58.16
N GLY A 400 -17.41 -28.03 56.94
CA GLY A 400 -18.80 -27.68 56.57
C GLY A 400 -19.13 -26.18 56.66
N ALA A 401 -19.45 -25.52 55.53
CA ALA A 401 -20.52 -24.51 55.42
C ALA A 401 -20.77 -24.10 53.96
N ARG A 402 -22.01 -24.36 53.50
CA ARG A 402 -22.58 -23.95 52.21
C ARG A 402 -22.83 -22.44 52.15
N ARG A 403 -22.66 -21.84 50.97
CA ARG A 403 -23.71 -20.98 50.40
C ARG A 403 -23.67 -21.05 48.88
N ALA A 404 -24.81 -21.45 48.34
CA ALA A 404 -25.03 -21.80 46.95
C ALA A 404 -25.58 -20.61 46.14
N ASP A 405 -25.49 -20.78 44.83
CA ASP A 405 -26.40 -20.33 43.78
C ASP A 405 -26.23 -18.92 43.21
N LEU A 406 -25.19 -18.76 42.38
CA LEU A 406 -25.18 -17.93 41.16
C LEU A 406 -24.36 -18.58 40.01
N GLU A 407 -24.17 -19.90 40.01
CA GLU A 407 -23.20 -20.58 39.11
C GLU A 407 -23.75 -20.97 37.72
N GLY A 408 -25.05 -20.89 37.48
CA GLY A 408 -25.65 -21.44 36.25
C GLY A 408 -25.42 -20.66 34.95
N GLY A 409 -24.72 -19.51 34.97
CA GLY A 409 -24.50 -18.68 33.78
C GLY A 409 -23.04 -18.45 33.38
N PHE A 410 -22.09 -18.75 34.27
CA PHE A 410 -20.66 -18.50 34.02
C PHE A 410 -19.89 -19.76 33.62
N SER A 411 -20.33 -20.96 33.98
CA SER A 411 -19.63 -22.21 33.59
C SER A 411 -19.57 -22.38 32.06
N ASP A 412 -20.67 -22.07 31.37
CA ASP A 412 -20.79 -22.21 29.92
C ASP A 412 -19.94 -21.15 29.17
N LEU A 413 -19.74 -19.98 29.78
CA LEU A 413 -18.87 -18.91 29.29
C LEU A 413 -17.38 -19.22 29.52
N THR A 414 -17.05 -19.86 30.64
CA THR A 414 -15.67 -20.24 30.99
C THR A 414 -15.19 -21.37 30.08
N ALA A 415 -16.04 -22.37 29.83
CA ALA A 415 -15.76 -23.47 28.90
C ALA A 415 -15.59 -22.99 27.44
N ALA A 416 -16.38 -22.01 27.00
CA ALA A 416 -16.27 -21.43 25.66
C ALA A 416 -15.00 -20.56 25.47
N LEU A 417 -14.52 -19.92 26.54
CA LEU A 417 -13.27 -19.13 26.54
C LEU A 417 -12.03 -20.01 26.65
N GLU A 418 -12.06 -21.07 27.46
CA GLU A 418 -10.96 -22.05 27.57
C GLU A 418 -10.70 -22.76 26.23
N GLN A 419 -11.76 -23.16 25.51
CA GLN A 419 -11.63 -23.76 24.17
C GLN A 419 -10.99 -22.83 23.12
N GLN A 420 -11.07 -21.52 23.30
CA GLN A 420 -10.52 -20.53 22.36
C GLN A 420 -9.10 -20.05 22.76
N LEU A 421 -8.68 -20.27 24.01
CA LEU A 421 -7.42 -19.77 24.58
C LEU A 421 -6.34 -20.85 24.77
N GLU A 422 -6.70 -22.13 24.79
CA GLU A 422 -5.79 -23.30 24.75
C GLU A 422 -4.71 -23.22 23.63
N PRO A 423 -5.03 -22.78 22.39
CA PRO A 423 -4.03 -22.64 21.33
C PRO A 423 -2.98 -21.53 21.60
N LEU A 424 -3.33 -20.55 22.45
CA LEU A 424 -2.48 -19.40 22.76
C LEU A 424 -1.49 -19.69 23.91
N SER A 425 -1.83 -20.54 24.87
CA SER A 425 -0.89 -20.99 25.91
C SER A 425 0.21 -21.89 25.35
N GLY A 426 -0.13 -22.79 24.41
CA GLY A 426 0.83 -23.64 23.72
C GLY A 426 1.84 -22.85 22.88
N ALA A 427 1.40 -21.74 22.26
CA ALA A 427 2.27 -20.85 21.50
C ALA A 427 3.28 -20.09 22.39
N VAL A 428 2.92 -19.78 23.64
CA VAL A 428 3.79 -19.10 24.62
C VAL A 428 4.82 -20.06 25.22
N ALA A 429 4.44 -21.34 25.44
CA ALA A 429 5.38 -22.38 25.88
C ALA A 429 6.43 -22.69 24.80
N GLY A 430 6.02 -22.81 23.54
CA GLY A 430 6.93 -23.01 22.40
C GLY A 430 7.85 -21.81 22.13
N TYR A 431 7.52 -20.61 22.62
CA TYR A 431 8.39 -19.43 22.54
C TYR A 431 9.53 -19.47 23.59
N ARG A 432 9.31 -20.09 24.76
CA ARG A 432 10.32 -20.23 25.83
C ARG A 432 11.37 -21.30 25.50
N GLU A 433 10.95 -22.43 24.95
CA GLU A 433 11.84 -23.52 24.49
C GLU A 433 12.76 -23.06 23.34
N ARG A 434 12.32 -22.12 22.51
CA ARG A 434 13.08 -21.61 21.36
C ARG A 434 14.17 -20.61 21.74
N GLN A 435 14.07 -19.99 22.90
CA GLN A 435 15.08 -19.04 23.38
C GLN A 435 16.33 -19.75 23.90
N GLU A 436 16.20 -20.99 24.41
CA GLU A 436 17.34 -21.84 24.84
C GLU A 436 18.12 -22.43 23.65
N LEU A 437 17.47 -22.59 22.48
CA LEU A 437 18.12 -23.11 21.26
C LEU A 437 18.83 -22.03 20.42
N LEU A 438 18.68 -20.74 20.75
CA LEU A 438 19.30 -19.62 20.04
C LEU A 438 20.69 -19.24 20.58
N GLU A 439 21.19 -19.90 21.62
CA GLU A 439 22.56 -19.67 22.14
C GLU A 439 23.65 -20.43 21.38
N TYR A 440 23.32 -21.30 20.43
CA TYR A 440 24.32 -22.04 19.64
C TYR A 440 23.97 -22.07 18.14
N THR A 441 24.71 -21.26 17.36
CA THR A 441 24.90 -21.32 15.88
C THR A 441 23.67 -20.92 15.03
N GLY A 442 23.69 -20.02 14.06
CA GLY A 442 24.72 -19.29 13.32
C GLY A 442 24.04 -18.69 12.09
N ASP A 443 23.59 -17.45 12.23
CA ASP A 443 23.13 -16.44 11.27
C ASP A 443 23.14 -16.79 9.76
N LEU A 444 21.94 -16.99 9.18
CA LEU A 444 21.39 -16.26 8.02
C LEU A 444 20.17 -16.99 7.43
N ALA A 445 20.18 -18.32 7.38
CA ALA A 445 19.06 -19.10 6.83
C ALA A 445 17.79 -19.00 7.69
N GLY A 446 17.95 -18.92 9.02
CA GLY A 446 16.84 -18.71 9.96
C GLY A 446 16.23 -17.30 9.91
N ALA A 447 17.00 -16.28 9.51
CA ALA A 447 16.50 -14.90 9.45
C ALA A 447 15.50 -14.70 8.31
N VAL A 448 15.73 -15.33 7.15
CA VAL A 448 14.81 -15.27 5.99
C VAL A 448 13.51 -16.02 6.30
N GLN A 449 13.61 -17.21 6.90
CA GLN A 449 12.43 -18.00 7.27
C GLN A 449 11.63 -17.37 8.42
N ALA A 450 12.30 -16.64 9.32
CA ALA A 450 11.65 -15.88 10.39
C ALA A 450 10.90 -14.65 9.87
N VAL A 451 11.38 -13.97 8.81
CA VAL A 451 10.68 -12.82 8.21
C VAL A 451 9.40 -13.26 7.49
N ASP A 452 9.45 -14.35 6.73
CA ASP A 452 8.25 -14.90 6.07
C ASP A 452 7.22 -15.40 7.09
N CYS A 453 7.67 -16.09 8.13
CA CYS A 453 6.78 -16.56 9.21
C CYS A 453 6.21 -15.39 10.04
N SER A 454 6.96 -14.29 10.20
CA SER A 454 6.49 -13.08 10.91
C SER A 454 5.40 -12.33 10.15
N LEU A 455 5.44 -12.32 8.81
CA LEU A 455 4.40 -11.72 7.97
C LEU A 455 3.09 -12.52 8.03
N GLU A 456 3.17 -13.85 8.01
CA GLU A 456 2.00 -14.73 8.21
C GLU A 456 1.42 -14.60 9.63
N GLN A 457 2.27 -14.49 10.65
CA GLN A 457 1.86 -14.28 12.04
C GLN A 457 1.24 -12.89 12.28
N LEU A 458 1.70 -11.85 11.59
CA LEU A 458 1.07 -10.52 11.62
C LEU A 458 -0.31 -10.52 10.96
N ALA A 459 -0.47 -11.25 9.85
CA ALA A 459 -1.78 -11.44 9.21
C ALA A 459 -2.75 -12.22 10.12
N GLN A 460 -2.25 -13.26 10.79
CA GLN A 460 -3.03 -14.05 11.75
C GLN A 460 -3.37 -13.24 13.01
N SER A 461 -2.45 -12.40 13.51
CA SER A 461 -2.67 -11.51 14.65
C SER A 461 -3.67 -10.40 14.33
N ALA A 462 -3.66 -9.86 13.11
CA ALA A 462 -4.66 -8.91 12.63
C ALA A 462 -6.06 -9.56 12.52
N GLN A 463 -6.14 -10.80 12.00
CA GLN A 463 -7.40 -11.56 12.00
C GLN A 463 -7.88 -11.87 13.42
N ASN A 464 -6.99 -12.23 14.34
CA ASN A 464 -7.33 -12.52 15.72
C ASN A 464 -7.77 -11.26 16.49
N ARG A 465 -7.18 -10.08 16.23
CA ARG A 465 -7.66 -8.80 16.76
C ARG A 465 -9.05 -8.45 16.24
N THR A 466 -9.32 -8.73 14.96
CA THR A 466 -10.63 -8.50 14.35
C THR A 466 -11.70 -9.43 14.92
N ARG A 467 -11.35 -10.71 15.16
CA ARG A 467 -12.21 -11.69 15.85
C ARG A 467 -12.44 -11.32 17.31
N PHE A 468 -11.41 -10.86 18.02
CA PHE A 468 -11.52 -10.40 19.41
C PHE A 468 -12.42 -9.15 19.51
N ALA A 469 -12.25 -8.17 18.62
CA ALA A 469 -13.13 -7.01 18.56
C ALA A 469 -14.60 -7.39 18.27
N ALA A 470 -14.83 -8.36 17.37
CA ALA A 470 -16.17 -8.89 17.10
C ALA A 470 -16.77 -9.65 18.30
N ALA A 471 -15.96 -10.42 19.03
CA ALA A 471 -16.38 -11.11 20.24
C ALA A 471 -16.72 -10.13 21.38
N VAL A 472 -15.94 -9.06 21.54
CA VAL A 472 -16.22 -7.97 22.49
C VAL A 472 -17.51 -7.22 22.10
N ASP A 473 -17.72 -6.92 20.82
CA ASP A 473 -18.93 -6.25 20.36
C ASP A 473 -20.18 -7.14 20.52
N GLN A 474 -20.04 -8.44 20.30
CA GLN A 474 -21.10 -9.42 20.56
C GLN A 474 -21.41 -9.52 22.07
N PHE A 475 -20.40 -9.51 22.93
CA PHE A 475 -20.54 -9.52 24.40
C PHE A 475 -21.22 -8.24 24.94
N LEU A 476 -20.88 -7.07 24.38
CA LEU A 476 -21.50 -5.80 24.74
C LEU A 476 -22.98 -5.74 24.32
N ARG A 477 -23.36 -6.38 23.20
CA ARG A 477 -24.76 -6.48 22.76
C ARG A 477 -25.59 -7.43 23.62
N THR A 478 -25.03 -8.52 24.12
CA THR A 478 -25.73 -9.45 25.02
C THR A 478 -25.88 -8.91 26.45
N PHE A 479 -24.90 -8.14 26.97
CA PHE A 479 -24.99 -7.55 28.30
C PHE A 479 -25.64 -6.16 28.34
N GLY A 480 -25.71 -5.45 27.20
CA GLY A 480 -26.24 -4.09 27.09
C GLY A 480 -27.74 -3.91 27.36
N GLN A 481 -28.50 -4.97 27.70
CA GLN A 481 -29.93 -4.85 28.00
C GLN A 481 -30.29 -4.79 29.49
N LYS A 482 -29.36 -4.93 30.43
CA LYS A 482 -29.67 -4.77 31.85
C LYS A 482 -28.47 -4.24 32.64
N THR A 483 -28.38 -2.93 32.82
CA THR A 483 -27.98 -2.27 34.09
C THR A 483 -27.82 -0.76 33.88
N ASN A 484 -28.47 0.01 34.74
CA ASN A 484 -28.34 1.47 34.85
C ASN A 484 -27.26 1.75 35.92
N PRO A 485 -26.09 2.32 35.62
CA PRO A 485 -25.04 2.47 36.62
C PRO A 485 -25.30 3.67 37.52
N ARG A 486 -25.39 3.45 38.84
CA ARG A 486 -25.26 4.51 39.84
C ARG A 486 -23.79 4.97 39.87
N ARG A 487 -23.58 6.29 39.88
CA ARG A 487 -22.27 6.92 40.08
C ARG A 487 -21.76 6.63 41.50
N HIS A 488 -20.68 5.87 41.63
CA HIS A 488 -19.79 6.00 42.79
C HIS A 488 -18.71 7.03 42.44
N LEU A 489 -18.89 8.25 42.97
CA LEU A 489 -17.84 9.25 43.08
C LEU A 489 -16.87 8.81 44.18
N LEU A 490 -15.65 8.42 43.80
CA LEU A 490 -14.54 8.32 44.75
C LEU A 490 -13.73 9.62 44.69
N GLY A 491 -13.97 10.46 45.69
CA GLY A 491 -12.97 11.24 46.43
C GLY A 491 -12.11 12.25 45.67
N GLU A 492 -12.48 13.52 45.77
CA GLU A 492 -11.55 14.64 45.73
C GLU A 492 -10.54 14.52 46.88
N ALA A 493 -9.26 14.29 46.57
CA ALA A 493 -8.11 14.87 47.26
C ALA A 493 -6.78 14.56 46.53
N THR A 494 -6.21 15.62 45.92
CA THR A 494 -4.77 15.94 45.81
C THR A 494 -3.83 15.00 45.03
N ASN A 495 -3.67 15.25 43.71
CA ASN A 495 -2.41 15.70 43.08
C ASN A 495 -2.60 15.89 41.58
N ASP A 496 -2.62 17.15 41.13
CA ASP A 496 -3.01 17.58 39.79
C ASP A 496 -1.81 17.60 38.80
N SER A 497 -1.08 16.47 38.68
CA SER A 497 0.12 16.43 37.83
C SER A 497 0.37 15.11 37.08
N LEU A 498 -0.58 14.17 37.04
CA LEU A 498 -0.41 12.89 36.34
C LEU A 498 -1.10 12.90 34.98
N THR A 499 -0.38 12.50 33.94
CA THR A 499 -0.95 12.28 32.62
C THR A 499 -1.99 11.14 32.67
N PRO A 500 -2.98 11.09 31.74
CA PRO A 500 -3.99 10.04 31.73
C PRO A 500 -3.39 8.62 31.77
N ARG A 501 -2.25 8.41 31.10
CA ARG A 501 -1.52 7.14 31.09
C ARG A 501 -0.97 6.75 32.47
N GLU A 502 -0.38 7.68 33.20
CA GLU A 502 0.18 7.42 34.53
C GLU A 502 -0.91 7.08 35.55
N ARG A 503 -2.09 7.68 35.41
CA ARG A 503 -3.27 7.35 36.23
C ARG A 503 -3.72 5.90 36.03
N TYR A 504 -3.76 5.42 34.78
CA TYR A 504 -4.13 4.05 34.48
C TYR A 504 -3.06 3.03 34.91
N LEU A 505 -1.78 3.37 34.83
CA LEU A 505 -0.69 2.52 35.34
C LEU A 505 -0.71 2.39 36.87
N GLN A 506 -1.15 3.43 37.60
CA GLN A 506 -1.35 3.33 39.04
C GLN A 506 -2.50 2.39 39.39
N LEU A 507 -3.62 2.47 38.68
CA LEU A 507 -4.74 1.54 38.85
C LEU A 507 -4.31 0.09 38.56
N TRP A 508 -3.55 -0.13 37.50
CA TRP A 508 -2.99 -1.45 37.19
C TRP A 508 -2.13 -1.98 38.34
N ARG A 509 -1.22 -1.16 38.90
CA ARG A 509 -0.40 -1.56 40.06
C ARG A 509 -1.23 -1.87 41.29
N GLN A 510 -2.30 -1.10 41.54
CA GLN A 510 -3.20 -1.34 42.66
C GLN A 510 -3.91 -2.70 42.53
N TYR A 511 -4.45 -3.02 41.37
CA TYR A 511 -5.23 -4.24 41.17
C TYR A 511 -4.39 -5.49 40.91
N SER A 512 -3.14 -5.35 40.45
CA SER A 512 -2.19 -6.46 40.23
C SER A 512 -1.45 -6.91 41.49
N GLN A 513 -1.49 -6.12 42.58
CA GLN A 513 -0.79 -6.46 43.82
C GLN A 513 -1.28 -7.78 44.44
N GLY A 514 -0.32 -8.66 44.72
CA GLY A 514 -0.53 -9.95 45.39
C GLY A 514 -1.16 -11.02 44.52
N LEU A 515 -1.35 -10.78 43.22
CA LEU A 515 -1.87 -11.77 42.28
C LEU A 515 -0.73 -12.58 41.65
N PRO A 516 -0.93 -13.90 41.45
CA PRO A 516 0.04 -14.72 40.73
C PRO A 516 0.18 -14.26 39.28
N SER A 517 1.37 -14.44 38.71
CA SER A 517 1.72 -13.96 37.37
C SER A 517 0.91 -14.63 36.24
N ASP A 518 0.33 -15.79 36.50
CA ASP A 518 -0.47 -16.53 35.53
C ASP A 518 -1.87 -15.91 35.38
N SER A 519 -2.15 -15.44 34.15
CA SER A 519 -3.40 -14.76 33.78
C SER A 519 -3.64 -13.46 34.56
N LEU A 520 -2.57 -12.71 34.84
CA LEU A 520 -2.60 -11.50 35.66
C LEU A 520 -3.60 -10.47 35.12
N GLU A 521 -3.63 -10.24 33.81
CA GLU A 521 -4.50 -9.27 33.13
C GLU A 521 -5.98 -9.58 33.34
N LEU A 522 -6.35 -10.87 33.24
CA LEU A 522 -7.71 -11.34 33.46
C LEU A 522 -8.12 -11.16 34.93
N ARG A 523 -7.25 -11.54 35.86
CA ARG A 523 -7.51 -11.43 37.29
C ARG A 523 -7.61 -9.97 37.73
N VAL A 524 -6.78 -9.11 37.16
CA VAL A 524 -6.83 -7.65 37.38
C VAL A 524 -8.13 -7.06 36.85
N ALA A 525 -8.54 -7.42 35.63
CA ALA A 525 -9.80 -6.95 35.05
C ALA A 525 -11.02 -7.42 35.85
N GLN A 526 -11.03 -8.69 36.28
CA GLN A 526 -12.08 -9.25 37.13
C GLN A 526 -12.16 -8.55 38.47
N ARG A 527 -11.01 -8.27 39.09
CA ARG A 527 -10.93 -7.55 40.36
C ARG A 527 -11.42 -6.10 40.24
N ALA A 528 -11.00 -5.39 39.18
CA ALA A 528 -11.41 -4.00 38.93
C ALA A 528 -12.90 -3.87 38.59
N LEU A 529 -13.46 -4.80 37.81
CA LEU A 529 -14.90 -4.82 37.50
C LEU A 529 -15.75 -5.20 38.72
N ARG A 530 -15.24 -6.08 39.60
CA ARG A 530 -15.88 -6.41 40.88
C ARG A 530 -15.97 -5.19 41.80
N ASP A 531 -14.95 -4.32 41.75
CA ASP A 531 -14.90 -3.06 42.50
C ASP A 531 -15.58 -1.89 41.75
N GLU A 532 -16.46 -2.20 40.78
CA GLU A 532 -17.32 -1.28 40.01
C GLU A 532 -16.57 -0.23 39.15
N VAL A 533 -15.32 -0.47 38.77
CA VAL A 533 -14.61 0.37 37.80
C VAL A 533 -15.30 0.28 36.43
N LEU A 534 -15.51 1.42 35.76
CA LEU A 534 -16.23 1.45 34.49
C LEU A 534 -15.53 0.56 33.44
N PRO A 535 -16.26 -0.23 32.63
CA PRO A 535 -15.65 -1.12 31.64
C PRO A 535 -14.68 -0.39 30.70
N LYS A 536 -15.02 0.85 30.31
CA LYS A 536 -14.17 1.70 29.48
C LYS A 536 -12.85 2.05 30.17
N GLU A 537 -12.85 2.26 31.48
CA GLU A 537 -11.64 2.56 32.27
C GLU A 537 -10.81 1.30 32.51
N VAL A 538 -11.45 0.14 32.68
CA VAL A 538 -10.74 -1.17 32.73
C VAL A 538 -10.07 -1.46 31.38
N THR A 539 -10.74 -1.20 30.26
CA THR A 539 -10.10 -1.32 28.93
C THR A 539 -8.91 -0.38 28.79
N LEU A 540 -9.05 0.88 29.19
CA LEU A 540 -7.94 1.84 29.14
C LEU A 540 -6.80 1.47 30.09
N MET A 541 -7.10 0.85 31.24
CA MET A 541 -6.12 0.32 32.20
C MET A 541 -5.34 -0.88 31.66
N LEU A 542 -5.99 -1.80 30.96
CA LEU A 542 -5.33 -2.95 30.32
C LEU A 542 -4.47 -2.56 29.11
N VAL A 543 -4.79 -1.43 28.49
CA VAL A 543 -4.11 -0.92 27.28
C VAL A 543 -2.92 0.01 27.61
N ALA A 544 -2.98 0.75 28.73
CA ALA A 544 -1.98 1.75 29.14
C ALA A 544 -0.66 1.15 29.64
#